data_AF-A0A954KJU9-F1
#
_entry.id   AF-A0A954KJU9-F1
#
_cell.length_a   1.000
_cell.length_b   1.000
_cell.length_c   1.000
_cell.angle_alpha   90.00
_cell.angle_beta   90.00
_cell.angle_gamma   90.00
#
_symmetry.space_group_name_H-M   'P 1'
#
loop_
_entity.id
_entity.type
_entity.pdbx_description
1 polymer ?
#
loop_
_entity_poly.entity_id
_entity_poly.type
_entity_poly.pdbx_seq_one_letter_code
_entity_poly.pdbx_strand_id
1 'polypeptide(L)'
;MPCRLLLFALLSLCNVVVAADPIHLTLRYRQETADGTERFHTLQREEQWQPGETALILCDVWDSHHSHHAVLRVNELVPRLNEVTSNARNRGVTIIHAPSSCMEFYKSHAAR
;
A
#
# COMPACT_ATOMS: atom_id res chain seq x y z
N MET A 1 6.13 -52.46 13.32
CA MET A 1 5.27 -51.32 12.96
C MET A 1 6.10 -50.04 12.67
N PRO A 2 6.69 -49.87 11.47
CA PRO A 2 7.37 -48.62 11.08
C PRO A 2 6.72 -47.90 9.87
N CYS A 3 5.53 -48.33 9.43
CA CYS A 3 4.92 -47.84 8.18
C CYS A 3 4.10 -46.55 8.33
N ARG A 4 3.83 -46.09 9.57
CA ARG A 4 3.05 -44.87 9.84
C ARG A 4 3.88 -43.59 9.90
N LEU A 5 5.18 -43.67 10.19
CA LEU A 5 6.05 -42.49 10.28
C LEU A 5 6.43 -41.92 8.90
N LEU A 6 6.49 -42.77 7.87
CA LEU A 6 6.82 -42.34 6.51
C LEU A 6 5.70 -41.56 5.81
N LEU A 7 4.45 -41.69 6.26
CA LEU A 7 3.31 -41.00 5.64
C LEU A 7 3.18 -39.53 6.07
N PHE A 8 3.69 -39.17 7.26
CA PHE A 8 3.67 -37.79 7.75
C PHE A 8 4.76 -36.91 7.11
N ALA A 9 5.86 -37.50 6.64
CA ALA A 9 6.97 -36.75 6.04
C ALA A 9 6.67 -36.25 4.61
N LEU A 10 5.74 -36.88 3.88
CA LEU A 10 5.42 -36.50 2.49
C LEU A 10 4.45 -35.32 2.35
N LEU A 11 3.70 -34.97 3.40
CA LEU A 11 2.71 -33.88 3.36
C LEU A 11 3.32 -32.48 3.59
N SER A 12 4.60 -32.38 3.95
CA SER A 12 5.23 -31.11 4.37
C SER A 12 5.84 -30.28 3.24
N LEU A 13 5.75 -30.70 1.97
CA LEU A 13 6.49 -30.05 0.86
C LEU A 13 5.62 -29.30 -0.16
N CYS A 14 4.29 -29.29 -0.01
CA CYS A 14 3.44 -28.44 -0.86
C CYS A 14 3.28 -27.05 -0.23
N ASN A 15 4.33 -26.23 -0.28
CA ASN A 15 4.13 -24.79 -0.21
C ASN A 15 3.45 -24.35 -1.51
N VAL A 16 2.12 -24.38 -1.52
CA VAL A 16 1.35 -23.70 -2.57
C VAL A 16 1.58 -22.21 -2.35
N VAL A 17 2.46 -21.62 -3.16
CA VAL A 17 2.55 -20.16 -3.28
C VAL A 17 1.26 -19.72 -3.97
N VAL A 18 0.27 -19.33 -3.17
CA VAL A 18 -0.92 -18.67 -3.69
C VAL A 18 -0.45 -17.30 -4.18
N ALA A 19 -0.46 -17.09 -5.50
CA ALA A 19 -0.25 -15.76 -6.07
C ALA A 19 -1.36 -14.83 -5.55
N ALA A 20 -0.99 -13.67 -5.03
CA ALA A 20 -1.96 -12.70 -4.53
C ALA A 20 -2.78 -12.12 -5.69
N ASP A 21 -4.10 -11.95 -5.48
CA ASP A 21 -4.98 -11.40 -6.51
C ASP A 21 -4.55 -9.96 -6.90
N PRO A 22 -4.46 -9.65 -8.20
CA PRO A 22 -4.09 -8.32 -8.69
C PRO A 22 -4.98 -7.19 -8.14
N ILE A 23 -4.38 -6.03 -7.90
CA ILE A 23 -5.09 -4.80 -7.50
C ILE A 23 -5.65 -4.15 -8.75
N HIS A 24 -6.97 -4.20 -8.90
CA HIS A 24 -7.67 -3.48 -9.97
C HIS A 24 -7.88 -2.02 -9.56
N LEU A 25 -7.41 -1.09 -10.37
CA LEU A 25 -7.48 0.35 -10.12
C LEU A 25 -7.99 1.10 -11.34
N THR A 26 -8.98 1.96 -11.14
CA THR A 26 -9.35 2.99 -12.12
C THR A 26 -8.53 4.25 -11.84
N LEU A 27 -7.44 4.43 -12.58
CA LEU A 27 -6.58 5.60 -12.44
C LEU A 27 -7.16 6.78 -13.19
N ARG A 28 -7.05 7.96 -12.59
CA ARG A 28 -7.43 9.24 -13.19
C ARG A 28 -6.19 10.04 -13.52
N TYR A 29 -6.11 10.53 -14.75
CA TYR A 29 -4.99 11.34 -15.24
C TYR A 29 -5.50 12.53 -16.04
N ARG A 30 -4.62 13.49 -16.29
CA ARG A 30 -4.92 14.66 -17.13
C ARG A 30 -4.09 14.60 -18.40
N GLN A 31 -4.72 14.93 -19.51
CA GLN A 31 -4.10 15.03 -20.82
C GLN A 31 -4.56 16.32 -21.49
N GLU A 32 -3.66 16.92 -22.25
CA GLU A 32 -3.96 18.12 -23.02
C GLU A 32 -5.02 17.81 -24.11
N THR A 33 -5.96 18.72 -24.31
CA THR A 33 -7.08 18.49 -25.23
C THR A 33 -6.65 18.45 -26.70
N ALA A 34 -5.58 19.16 -27.02
CA ALA A 34 -4.84 19.13 -28.28
C ALA A 34 -3.50 19.83 -28.03
N ASP A 35 -2.48 19.51 -28.84
CA ASP A 35 -1.13 20.03 -28.68
C ASP A 35 -1.09 21.56 -28.64
N GLY A 36 -0.49 22.11 -27.59
CA GLY A 36 -0.27 23.55 -27.44
C GLY A 36 -1.51 24.38 -27.08
N THR A 37 -2.58 23.74 -26.59
CA THR A 37 -3.79 24.43 -26.13
C THR A 37 -3.75 24.85 -24.67
N GLU A 38 -2.85 24.26 -23.87
CA GLU A 38 -2.76 24.37 -22.40
C GLU A 38 -4.07 24.04 -21.67
N ARG A 39 -5.03 23.45 -22.38
CA ARG A 39 -6.33 23.02 -21.86
C ARG A 39 -6.25 21.54 -21.60
N PHE A 40 -6.64 21.11 -20.40
CA PHE A 40 -6.57 19.72 -19.99
C PHE A 40 -7.95 19.14 -19.76
N HIS A 41 -8.19 17.94 -20.28
CA HIS A 41 -9.31 17.11 -19.84
C HIS A 41 -8.86 16.07 -18.82
N THR A 42 -9.81 15.51 -18.10
CA THR A 42 -9.57 14.42 -17.16
C THR A 42 -10.01 13.11 -17.81
N LEU A 43 -9.10 12.15 -17.87
CA LEU A 43 -9.33 10.82 -18.42
C LEU A 43 -9.18 9.76 -17.34
N GLN A 44 -9.67 8.56 -17.63
CA GLN A 44 -9.51 7.38 -16.79
C GLN A 44 -8.88 6.24 -17.58
N ARG A 45 -8.16 5.37 -16.89
CA ARG A 45 -7.70 4.09 -17.42
C ARG A 45 -7.72 3.04 -16.33
N GLU A 46 -8.01 1.81 -16.72
CA GLU A 46 -7.94 0.65 -15.84
C GLU A 46 -6.51 0.13 -15.77
N GLU A 47 -6.04 -0.19 -14.58
CA GLU A 47 -4.76 -0.85 -14.34
C GLU A 47 -4.90 -2.03 -13.38
N GLN A 48 -3.97 -2.98 -13.52
CA GLN A 48 -3.85 -4.14 -12.65
C GLN A 48 -2.43 -4.17 -12.08
N TRP A 49 -2.29 -4.06 -10.76
CA TRP A 49 -0.98 -4.07 -10.10
C TRP A 49 -0.80 -5.35 -9.30
N GLN A 50 0.36 -5.99 -9.46
CA GLN A 50 0.71 -7.15 -8.64
C GLN A 50 1.11 -6.69 -7.24
N PRO A 51 0.45 -7.18 -6.16
CA PRO A 51 0.74 -6.68 -4.81
C PRO A 51 2.22 -6.80 -4.41
N GLY A 52 2.88 -7.91 -4.75
CA GLY A 52 4.30 -8.14 -4.45
C GLY A 52 5.27 -7.24 -5.21
N GLU A 53 4.81 -6.56 -6.27
CA GLU A 53 5.58 -5.59 -7.06
C GLU A 53 5.13 -4.14 -6.79
N THR A 54 4.22 -3.95 -5.82
CA THR A 54 3.61 -2.66 -5.50
C THR A 54 4.08 -2.16 -4.13
N ALA A 55 4.29 -0.85 -4.03
CA ALA A 55 4.50 -0.17 -2.76
C ALA A 55 3.53 1.01 -2.57
N LEU A 56 3.05 1.19 -1.33
CA LEU A 56 2.31 2.37 -0.89
C LEU A 56 3.21 3.19 0.04
N ILE A 57 3.51 4.43 -0.35
CA ILE A 57 4.34 5.35 0.42
C ILE A 57 3.44 6.35 1.14
N LEU A 58 3.51 6.37 2.47
CA LEU A 58 2.87 7.36 3.33
C LEU A 58 3.86 8.52 3.57
N CYS A 59 3.79 9.52 2.70
CA CYS A 59 4.68 10.68 2.75
C CYS A 59 4.16 11.72 3.73
N ASP A 60 4.98 12.05 4.73
CA ASP A 60 4.71 13.11 5.72
C ASP A 60 3.36 13.02 6.44
N VAL A 61 2.91 11.79 6.72
CA VAL A 61 1.71 11.51 7.52
C VAL A 61 2.12 11.15 8.95
N TRP A 62 1.94 12.09 9.88
CA TRP A 62 2.27 11.95 11.30
C TRP A 62 1.37 12.86 12.15
N ASP A 63 1.49 12.77 13.47
CA ASP A 63 0.59 13.35 14.47
C ASP A 63 0.68 14.87 14.61
N SER A 64 1.72 15.49 14.05
CA SER A 64 2.03 16.91 14.22
C SER A 64 2.59 17.51 12.92
N HIS A 65 2.23 18.77 12.65
CA HIS A 65 2.84 19.58 11.59
C HIS A 65 3.04 21.00 12.12
N HIS A 66 4.01 21.72 11.55
CA HIS A 66 4.22 23.15 11.85
C HIS A 66 2.97 24.01 11.57
N SER A 67 2.08 23.56 10.68
CA SER A 67 0.81 24.22 10.38
C SER A 67 -0.34 23.48 11.05
N HIS A 68 -1.05 24.16 11.96
CA HIS A 68 -2.27 23.64 12.59
C HIS A 68 -3.31 23.18 11.56
N HIS A 69 -3.50 23.95 10.47
CA HIS A 69 -4.43 23.57 9.41
C HIS A 69 -3.98 22.33 8.63
N ALA A 70 -2.68 22.05 8.54
CA ALA A 70 -2.20 20.80 7.96
C ALA A 70 -2.58 19.60 8.83
N VAL A 71 -2.40 19.71 10.15
CA VAL A 71 -2.83 18.69 11.12
C VAL A 71 -4.32 18.40 10.98
N LEU A 72 -5.18 19.42 10.90
CA LEU A 72 -6.63 19.25 10.74
C LEU A 72 -6.97 18.46 9.46
N ARG A 73 -6.38 18.82 8.30
CA ARG A 73 -6.63 18.11 7.04
C ARG A 73 -6.11 16.67 7.07
N VAL A 74 -4.95 16.43 7.68
CA VAL A 74 -4.40 15.08 7.84
C VAL A 74 -5.32 14.25 8.73
N ASN A 75 -5.81 14.79 9.85
CA ASN A 75 -6.72 14.10 10.75
C ASN A 75 -8.03 13.67 10.07
N GLU A 76 -8.56 14.47 9.13
CA GLU A 76 -9.72 14.08 8.32
C GLU A 76 -9.39 12.95 7.34
N LEU A 77 -8.17 12.91 6.79
CA LEU A 77 -7.73 11.91 5.82
C LEU A 77 -7.35 10.57 6.48
N VAL A 78 -6.80 10.60 7.70
CA VAL A 78 -6.20 9.45 8.38
C VAL A 78 -7.13 8.23 8.49
N PRO A 79 -8.43 8.35 8.85
CA PRO A 79 -9.31 7.18 8.96
C PRO A 79 -9.39 6.39 7.65
N ARG A 80 -9.63 7.08 6.53
CA ARG A 80 -9.71 6.45 5.20
C ARG A 80 -8.34 5.93 4.75
N LEU A 81 -7.27 6.67 5.03
CA LEU A 81 -5.92 6.24 4.71
C LEU A 81 -5.53 4.96 5.46
N ASN A 82 -5.95 4.83 6.71
CA ASN A 82 -5.70 3.63 7.51
C ASN A 82 -6.42 2.40 6.96
N GLU A 83 -7.67 2.56 6.48
CA GLU A 83 -8.38 1.48 5.76
C GLU A 83 -7.64 1.04 4.50
N VAL A 84 -7.20 1.99 3.68
CA VAL A 84 -6.44 1.72 2.44
C VAL A 84 -5.13 1.02 2.77
N THR A 85 -4.39 1.53 3.75
CA THR A 85 -3.09 0.97 4.18
C THR A 85 -3.25 -0.44 4.72
N SER A 86 -4.28 -0.68 5.54
CA SER A 86 -4.57 -2.01 6.10
C SER A 86 -4.97 -3.00 5.00
N ASN A 87 -5.83 -2.59 4.06
CA ASN A 87 -6.21 -3.43 2.93
C ASN A 87 -5.02 -3.77 2.04
N ALA A 88 -4.19 -2.77 1.70
CA ALA A 88 -3.00 -2.96 0.88
C ALA A 88 -2.00 -3.92 1.56
N ARG A 89 -1.73 -3.71 2.86
CA ARG A 89 -0.86 -4.59 3.65
C ARG A 89 -1.37 -6.03 3.69
N ASN A 90 -2.67 -6.24 3.90
CA ASN A 90 -3.28 -7.57 3.93
C ASN A 90 -3.15 -8.31 2.58
N ARG A 91 -2.98 -7.58 1.48
CA ARG A 91 -2.80 -8.14 0.13
C ARG A 91 -1.34 -8.36 -0.24
N GLY A 92 -0.39 -8.00 0.62
CA GLY A 92 1.04 -8.15 0.38
C GLY A 92 1.72 -6.93 -0.27
N VAL A 93 1.07 -5.77 -0.31
CA VAL A 93 1.69 -4.51 -0.75
C VAL A 93 2.72 -4.06 0.29
N THR A 94 3.88 -3.61 -0.18
CA THR A 94 4.91 -3.02 0.68
C THR A 94 4.46 -1.65 1.17
N ILE A 95 4.39 -1.44 2.49
CA ILE A 95 4.04 -0.13 3.06
C ILE A 95 5.32 0.58 3.51
N ILE A 96 5.55 1.77 2.98
CA ILE A 96 6.71 2.61 3.32
C ILE A 96 6.20 3.83 4.08
N HIS A 97 6.63 4.00 5.33
CA HIS A 97 6.40 5.21 6.09
C HIS A 97 7.56 6.18 5.86
N ALA A 98 7.28 7.38 5.34
CA ALA A 98 8.29 8.39 5.00
C ALA A 98 7.98 9.74 5.66
N PRO A 99 8.03 9.84 7.01
CA PRO A 99 7.79 11.11 7.69
C PRO A 99 9.05 12.00 7.63
N SER A 100 8.85 13.33 7.61
CA SER A 100 9.96 14.29 7.64
C SER A 100 10.53 14.55 9.05
N SER A 101 9.81 14.15 10.10
CA SER A 101 10.21 14.24 11.52
C SER A 101 9.46 13.22 12.40
N CYS A 102 9.59 13.28 13.73
CA CYS A 102 8.93 12.37 14.70
C CYS A 102 9.37 10.89 14.63
N MET A 103 10.50 10.60 13.97
CA MET A 103 11.07 9.25 13.95
C MET A 103 11.47 8.70 15.33
N GLU A 104 11.69 9.59 16.30
CA GLU A 104 11.99 9.23 17.70
C GLU A 104 10.90 8.37 18.33
N PHE A 105 9.62 8.69 18.07
CA PHE A 105 8.48 7.93 18.58
C PHE A 105 8.47 6.48 18.05
N TYR A 106 8.93 6.26 16.82
CA TYR A 106 8.88 4.97 16.14
C TYR A 106 10.11 4.09 16.36
N LYS A 107 11.06 4.48 17.23
CA LYS A 107 12.34 3.77 17.40
C LYS A 107 12.22 2.26 17.69
N SER A 108 11.20 1.86 18.44
CA SER A 108 10.93 0.46 18.81
C SER A 108 9.71 -0.14 18.11
N HIS A 109 9.10 0.57 17.15
CA HIS A 109 7.90 0.09 16.47
C HIS A 109 8.28 -0.95 15.41
N ALA A 110 7.55 -2.06 15.34
CA ALA A 110 7.82 -3.17 14.40
C ALA A 110 7.69 -2.80 12.90
N ALA A 111 7.20 -1.60 12.61
CA ALA A 111 7.04 -1.08 11.25
C ALA A 111 8.22 -0.20 10.79
N ARG A 112 9.24 -0.03 11.64
CA ARG A 112 10.50 0.64 11.30
C ARG A 112 11.46 -0.30 10.58
#